data_AF-A0A7W0LMD1-F1
#
_entry.id   AF-A0A7W0LMD1-F1
#
_cell.length_a   1.000
_cell.length_b   1.000
_cell.length_c   1.000
_cell.angle_alpha   90.00
_cell.angle_beta   90.00
_cell.angle_gamma   90.00
#
_symmetry.space_group_name_H-M   'P 1'
#
loop_
_entity.id
_entity.type
_entity.pdbx_description
1 polymer ?
#
loop_
_entity_poly.entity_id
_entity_poly.type
_entity_poly.pdbx_seq_one_letter_code
_entity_poly.pdbx_strand_id
1 'polypeptide(L)'
;MPRPPHSRRAFLRLSGLGTVAGSAFFIAACGGEDTPPPAPDPGAGGNPADLRILNSALDLENTAVAAYAAAAVRLVGPAQAAAERFGEQEQEHADGLAQAIRDLGGAPNKPRSRAEYTRALDVAALRDQDEVLEFAKNLENDSIAAYIDALPKLSSSDLRGTTAAILTNEAEHLSVLLGALGEPDVPRAFVTGKARGA
;
A
#
# COMPACT_ATOMS: atom_id res chain seq x y z
N MET A 1 -33.99 29.91 -30.51
CA MET A 1 -34.22 28.62 -29.82
C MET A 1 -32.96 28.24 -29.06
N PRO A 2 -33.05 27.85 -27.77
CA PRO A 2 -31.89 27.48 -26.96
C PRO A 2 -31.45 26.02 -27.22
N ARG A 3 -30.14 25.76 -27.11
CA ARG A 3 -29.52 24.42 -27.20
C ARG A 3 -29.79 23.61 -25.92
N PRO A 4 -30.03 22.28 -25.99
CA PRO A 4 -30.23 21.45 -24.80
C PRO A 4 -28.89 21.09 -24.12
N PRO A 5 -28.88 20.86 -22.79
CA PRO A 5 -27.68 20.47 -22.05
C PRO A 5 -27.32 19.00 -22.28
N HIS A 6 -26.03 18.74 -22.49
CA HIS A 6 -25.48 17.39 -22.65
C HIS A 6 -25.57 16.59 -21.33
N SER A 7 -26.42 15.56 -21.32
CA SER A 7 -26.54 14.58 -20.25
C SER A 7 -25.30 13.68 -20.20
N ARG A 8 -24.49 13.82 -19.14
CA ARG A 8 -23.28 13.01 -18.85
C ARG A 8 -23.62 11.71 -18.12
N ARG A 9 -24.51 10.88 -18.67
CA ARG A 9 -24.78 9.53 -18.09
C ARG A 9 -25.10 8.52 -19.18
N ALA A 10 -24.06 7.98 -19.81
CA ALA A 10 -24.13 6.71 -20.51
C ALA A 10 -22.71 6.25 -20.84
N PHE A 11 -22.02 5.61 -19.91
CA PHE A 11 -21.00 4.65 -20.31
C PHE A 11 -20.95 3.48 -19.32
N LEU A 12 -21.45 2.35 -19.83
CA LEU A 12 -21.15 0.97 -19.46
C LEU A 12 -21.74 0.39 -18.16
N ARG A 13 -22.93 -0.17 -18.34
CA ARG A 13 -23.31 -1.48 -17.79
C ARG A 13 -22.68 -2.58 -18.67
N LEU A 14 -21.94 -3.53 -18.10
CA LEU A 14 -21.86 -4.89 -18.64
C LEU A 14 -21.46 -5.92 -17.56
N SER A 15 -22.14 -7.05 -17.63
CA SER A 15 -22.26 -8.15 -16.67
C SER A 15 -21.10 -9.14 -16.69
N GLY A 16 -20.94 -9.94 -15.62
CA GLY A 16 -20.22 -11.22 -15.65
C GLY A 16 -20.08 -11.90 -14.28
N LEU A 17 -20.87 -12.96 -14.03
CA LEU A 17 -20.73 -13.87 -12.89
C LEU A 17 -19.53 -14.83 -13.06
N GLY A 18 -18.85 -15.17 -11.97
CA GLY A 18 -17.93 -16.30 -11.88
C GLY A 18 -17.51 -16.58 -10.44
N THR A 19 -17.98 -17.70 -9.89
CA THR A 19 -17.74 -18.20 -8.52
C THR A 19 -16.35 -18.85 -8.39
N VAL A 20 -15.63 -18.59 -7.30
CA VAL A 20 -14.50 -19.44 -6.86
C VAL A 20 -14.69 -19.82 -5.40
N ALA A 21 -14.81 -21.13 -5.17
CA ALA A 21 -14.82 -21.76 -3.86
C ALA A 21 -13.38 -21.83 -3.29
N GLY A 22 -13.23 -21.52 -2.01
CA GLY A 22 -11.97 -21.67 -1.28
C GLY A 22 -12.24 -22.03 0.19
N SER A 23 -11.73 -23.18 0.60
CA SER A 23 -11.98 -23.88 1.86
C SER A 23 -11.46 -23.14 3.10
N ALA A 24 -12.29 -22.99 4.13
CA ALA A 24 -11.91 -22.39 5.40
C ALA A 24 -11.30 -23.43 6.37
N PHE A 25 -10.08 -23.19 6.84
CA PHE A 25 -9.53 -23.83 8.03
C PHE A 25 -9.84 -22.95 9.24
N PHE A 26 -10.64 -23.45 10.18
CA PHE A 26 -10.84 -22.83 11.50
C PHE A 26 -9.97 -23.54 12.53
N ILE A 27 -9.05 -22.82 13.17
CA ILE A 27 -8.43 -23.25 14.43
C ILE A 27 -9.04 -22.39 15.53
N ALA A 28 -9.75 -23.05 16.45
CA ALA A 28 -10.31 -22.46 17.66
C ALA A 28 -9.19 -22.23 18.68
N ALA A 29 -9.05 -20.99 19.15
CA ALA A 29 -8.23 -20.64 20.30
C ALA A 29 -9.14 -20.25 21.46
N CYS A 30 -9.16 -21.07 22.50
CA CYS A 30 -9.82 -20.78 23.78
C CYS A 30 -8.84 -20.09 24.74
N GLY A 31 -9.34 -19.09 25.47
CA GLY A 31 -8.86 -18.78 26.82
C GLY A 31 -8.21 -17.40 26.99
N GLY A 32 -8.85 -16.55 27.80
CA GLY A 32 -8.28 -15.32 28.33
C GLY A 32 -9.34 -14.25 28.53
N GLU A 33 -9.86 -14.12 29.74
CA GLU A 33 -10.86 -13.13 30.14
C GLU A 33 -10.17 -11.77 30.35
N ASP A 34 -10.27 -10.90 29.36
CA ASP A 34 -10.11 -9.46 29.54
C ASP A 34 -11.27 -8.81 28.78
N THR A 35 -11.99 -7.93 29.48
CA THR A 35 -13.22 -7.24 29.04
C THR A 35 -13.25 -6.99 27.53
N PRO A 36 -14.19 -7.58 26.78
CA PRO A 36 -14.26 -7.39 25.34
C PRO A 36 -14.45 -5.91 25.02
N PRO A 37 -13.76 -5.35 24.01
CA PRO A 37 -14.20 -4.09 23.42
C PRO A 37 -15.67 -4.24 23.00
N PRO A 38 -16.46 -3.15 23.01
CA PRO A 38 -17.86 -3.21 22.61
C PRO A 38 -18.00 -3.97 21.29
N ALA A 39 -18.87 -4.97 21.28
CA ALA A 39 -19.09 -5.78 20.08
C ALA A 39 -19.44 -4.83 18.93
N PRO A 40 -18.77 -4.94 17.76
CA PRO A 40 -19.14 -4.14 16.61
C PRO A 40 -20.61 -4.40 16.30
N ASP A 41 -21.34 -3.31 16.00
CA ASP A 41 -22.75 -3.36 15.66
C ASP A 41 -22.94 -4.42 14.55
N PRO A 42 -23.86 -5.41 14.68
CA PRO A 42 -23.99 -6.51 13.73
C PRO A 42 -24.34 -6.09 12.29
N GLY A 43 -24.63 -4.80 12.07
CA GLY A 43 -24.80 -4.16 10.76
C GLY A 43 -23.67 -3.19 10.34
N ALA A 44 -22.62 -3.02 11.13
CA ALA A 44 -21.50 -2.09 10.91
C ALA A 44 -20.16 -2.78 10.59
N GLY A 45 -20.19 -4.07 10.24
CA GLY A 45 -19.00 -4.72 9.67
C GLY A 45 -18.67 -4.11 8.33
N GLY A 46 -17.48 -3.50 8.21
CA GLY A 46 -16.98 -2.98 6.95
C GLY A 46 -17.00 -4.06 5.87
N ASN A 47 -17.18 -3.62 4.61
CA ASN A 47 -17.22 -4.52 3.47
C ASN A 47 -16.03 -5.51 3.52
N PRO A 48 -16.26 -6.83 3.58
CA PRO A 48 -15.18 -7.81 3.67
C PRO A 48 -14.16 -7.71 2.53
N ALA A 49 -14.56 -7.21 1.36
CA ALA A 49 -13.64 -6.95 0.26
C ALA A 49 -12.70 -5.77 0.58
N ASP A 50 -13.22 -4.67 1.12
CA ASP A 50 -12.42 -3.52 1.53
C ASP A 50 -11.44 -3.92 2.63
N LEU A 51 -11.90 -4.66 3.64
CA LEU A 51 -11.02 -5.16 4.71
C LEU A 51 -9.86 -6.01 4.20
N ARG A 52 -10.08 -6.84 3.17
CA ARG A 52 -9.00 -7.61 2.53
C ARG A 52 -8.02 -6.70 1.78
N ILE A 53 -8.54 -5.76 1.00
CA ILE A 53 -7.71 -4.81 0.24
C ILE A 53 -6.84 -3.97 1.18
N LEU A 54 -7.44 -3.42 2.24
CA LEU A 54 -6.72 -2.59 3.21
C LEU A 54 -5.68 -3.40 3.99
N ASN A 55 -5.97 -4.65 4.35
CA ASN A 55 -4.96 -5.50 5.00
C ASN A 55 -3.82 -5.87 4.04
N SER A 56 -4.09 -6.08 2.75
CA SER A 56 -3.02 -6.27 1.76
C SER A 56 -2.16 -5.01 1.58
N ALA A 57 -2.78 -3.81 1.59
CA ALA A 57 -2.05 -2.55 1.59
C ALA A 57 -1.22 -2.39 2.88
N LEU A 58 -1.78 -2.71 4.04
CA LEU A 58 -1.06 -2.67 5.32
C LEU A 58 0.16 -3.60 5.34
N ASP A 59 0.06 -4.80 4.76
CA ASP A 59 1.21 -5.71 4.65
C ASP A 59 2.32 -5.15 3.75
N LEU A 60 1.93 -4.44 2.67
CA LEU A 60 2.86 -3.73 1.80
C LEU A 60 3.56 -2.59 2.56
N GLU A 61 2.81 -1.74 3.26
CA GLU A 61 3.40 -0.62 4.03
C GLU A 61 4.35 -1.11 5.12
N ASN A 62 3.97 -2.15 5.87
CA ASN A 62 4.87 -2.72 6.87
C ASN A 62 6.15 -3.32 6.24
N THR A 63 6.05 -3.81 5.00
CA THR A 63 7.21 -4.26 4.23
C THR A 63 8.09 -3.08 3.84
N ALA A 64 7.48 -1.96 3.42
CA ALA A 64 8.19 -0.75 3.03
C ALA A 64 8.90 -0.07 4.21
N VAL A 65 8.24 0.03 5.38
CA VAL A 65 8.87 0.46 6.65
C VAL A 65 10.13 -0.34 6.95
N ALA A 66 10.05 -1.68 6.86
CA ALA A 66 11.20 -2.54 7.13
C ALA A 66 12.30 -2.40 6.07
N ALA A 67 11.93 -2.21 4.81
CA ALA A 67 12.83 -2.00 3.70
C ALA A 67 13.61 -0.69 3.83
N TYR A 68 12.95 0.41 4.15
CA TYR A 68 13.61 1.71 4.33
C TYR A 68 14.51 1.74 5.57
N ALA A 69 14.11 1.11 6.68
CA ALA A 69 14.99 0.93 7.82
C ALA A 69 16.28 0.15 7.46
N ALA A 70 16.18 -0.84 6.58
CA ALA A 70 17.33 -1.60 6.09
C ALA A 70 18.16 -0.82 5.05
N ALA A 71 17.52 -0.02 4.19
CA ALA A 71 18.17 0.80 3.19
C ALA A 71 18.96 1.97 3.82
N ALA A 72 18.38 2.65 4.81
CA ALA A 72 18.98 3.81 5.46
C ALA A 72 20.38 3.51 6.01
N VAL A 73 20.60 2.33 6.60
CA VAL A 73 21.92 1.93 7.14
C VAL A 73 22.96 1.58 6.05
N ARG A 74 22.54 1.52 4.78
CA ARG A 74 23.38 1.20 3.62
C ARG A 74 23.64 2.41 2.71
N LEU A 75 22.91 3.49 2.92
CA LEU A 75 23.04 4.74 2.17
C LEU A 75 23.83 5.76 2.98
N VAL A 76 24.31 6.82 2.32
CA VAL A 76 24.96 7.95 2.97
C VAL A 76 24.45 9.29 2.43
N GLY A 77 24.67 10.35 3.20
CA GLY A 77 24.38 11.73 2.76
C GLY A 77 22.89 11.94 2.44
N PRO A 78 22.55 12.66 1.35
CA PRO A 78 21.16 12.94 0.99
C PRO A 78 20.30 11.68 0.76
N ALA A 79 20.88 10.60 0.24
CA ALA A 79 20.15 9.35 0.01
C ALA A 79 19.74 8.67 1.33
N GLN A 80 20.62 8.68 2.33
CA GLN A 80 20.28 8.20 3.67
C GLN A 80 19.15 9.03 4.29
N ALA A 81 19.26 10.36 4.25
CA ALA A 81 18.24 11.24 4.81
C ALA A 81 16.88 11.08 4.11
N ALA A 82 16.87 10.82 2.81
CA ALA A 82 15.65 10.49 2.08
C ALA A 82 15.05 9.15 2.56
N ALA A 83 15.86 8.10 2.69
CA ALA A 83 15.41 6.79 3.15
C ALA A 83 14.86 6.82 4.59
N GLU A 84 15.47 7.60 5.49
CA GLU A 84 14.97 7.82 6.85
C GLU A 84 13.60 8.49 6.83
N ARG A 85 13.46 9.58 6.04
CA ARG A 85 12.17 10.27 5.89
C ARG A 85 11.09 9.37 5.27
N PHE A 86 11.42 8.61 4.24
CA PHE A 86 10.46 7.70 3.61
C PHE A 86 10.00 6.63 4.60
N GLY A 87 10.93 6.04 5.36
CA GLY A 87 10.58 5.10 6.43
C GLY A 87 9.62 5.68 7.49
N GLU A 88 9.72 6.97 7.81
CA GLU A 88 8.74 7.66 8.67
C GLU A 88 7.38 7.81 7.99
N GLN A 89 7.35 8.19 6.71
CA GLN A 89 6.12 8.33 5.91
C GLN A 89 5.40 6.98 5.73
N GLU A 90 6.12 5.89 5.45
CA GLU A 90 5.53 4.55 5.35
C GLU A 90 4.94 4.08 6.69
N GLN A 91 5.53 4.50 7.81
CA GLN A 91 4.98 4.18 9.12
C GLN A 91 3.66 4.92 9.34
N GLU A 92 3.57 6.20 8.91
CA GLU A 92 2.32 6.96 8.93
C GLU A 92 1.25 6.33 8.02
N HIS A 93 1.64 5.84 6.85
CA HIS A 93 0.75 5.08 5.94
C HIS A 93 0.22 3.81 6.62
N ALA A 94 1.10 2.99 7.19
CA ALA A 94 0.75 1.76 7.90
C ALA A 94 -0.21 2.04 9.07
N ASP A 95 0.07 3.08 9.86
CA ASP A 95 -0.75 3.45 11.01
C ASP A 95 -2.15 3.92 10.58
N GLY A 96 -2.23 4.72 9.52
CA GLY A 96 -3.48 5.18 8.93
C GLY A 96 -4.33 4.03 8.38
N LEU A 97 -3.72 3.09 7.66
CA LEU A 97 -4.42 1.90 7.16
C LEU A 97 -4.90 1.00 8.29
N ALA A 98 -4.06 0.77 9.30
CA ALA A 98 -4.42 -0.01 10.47
C ALA A 98 -5.60 0.63 11.23
N GLN A 99 -5.64 1.97 11.30
CA GLN A 99 -6.77 2.68 11.88
C GLN A 99 -8.04 2.52 11.04
N ALA A 100 -7.96 2.70 9.72
CA ALA A 100 -9.10 2.51 8.82
C ALA A 100 -9.70 1.10 8.92
N ILE A 101 -8.84 0.07 9.05
CA ILE A 101 -9.29 -1.32 9.27
C ILE A 101 -10.05 -1.46 10.59
N ARG A 102 -9.55 -0.86 11.68
CA ARG A 102 -10.23 -0.88 12.99
C ARG A 102 -11.56 -0.15 12.94
N ASP A 103 -11.62 1.00 12.29
CA ASP A 103 -12.85 1.81 12.16
C ASP A 103 -13.94 1.08 11.37
N LEU A 104 -13.55 0.21 10.44
CA LEU A 104 -14.42 -0.69 9.71
C LEU A 104 -14.78 -1.98 10.49
N GLY A 105 -14.40 -2.08 11.77
CA GLY A 105 -14.64 -3.26 12.61
C GLY A 105 -13.80 -4.48 12.24
N GLY A 106 -12.74 -4.30 11.45
CA GLY A 106 -11.78 -5.35 11.09
C GLY A 106 -10.59 -5.44 12.05
N ALA A 107 -9.83 -6.53 11.92
CA ALA A 107 -8.55 -6.70 12.61
C ALA A 107 -7.41 -6.37 11.65
N PRO A 108 -6.53 -5.39 11.97
CA PRO A 108 -5.33 -5.13 11.18
C PRO A 108 -4.33 -6.28 11.29
N ASN A 109 -3.73 -6.66 10.16
CA ASN A 109 -2.61 -7.57 10.13
C ASN A 109 -1.46 -7.02 10.99
N LYS A 110 -0.82 -7.93 11.74
CA LYS A 110 0.37 -7.58 12.51
C LYS A 110 1.58 -7.57 11.58
N PRO A 111 2.52 -6.62 11.74
CA PRO A 111 3.77 -6.67 11.00
C PRO A 111 4.50 -7.99 11.30
N ARG A 112 5.21 -8.51 10.28
CA ARG A 112 6.09 -9.66 10.45
C ARG A 112 7.25 -9.31 11.39
N SER A 113 7.94 -10.32 11.90
CA SER A 113 9.14 -10.09 12.70
C SER A 113 10.26 -9.48 11.86
N ARG A 114 11.17 -8.72 12.50
CA ARG A 114 12.36 -8.17 11.85
C ARG A 114 13.17 -9.25 11.11
N ALA A 115 13.29 -10.45 11.69
CA ALA A 115 14.02 -11.56 11.08
C ALA A 115 13.35 -12.09 9.80
N GLU A 116 12.02 -12.09 9.73
CA GLU A 116 11.28 -12.46 8.52
C GLU A 116 11.48 -11.41 7.43
N TYR A 117 11.40 -10.12 7.75
CA TYR A 117 11.66 -9.06 6.79
C TYR A 117 13.10 -9.08 6.27
N THR A 118 14.09 -9.21 7.15
CA THR A 118 15.50 -9.33 6.73
C THR A 118 15.71 -10.47 5.75
N ARG A 119 15.10 -11.63 5.99
CA ARG A 119 15.19 -12.78 5.08
C ARG A 119 14.48 -12.53 3.75
N ALA A 120 13.32 -11.86 3.78
CA ALA A 120 12.50 -11.64 2.59
C ALA A 120 13.06 -10.55 1.66
N LEU A 121 13.63 -9.49 2.23
CA LEU A 121 14.08 -8.32 1.48
C LEU A 121 15.53 -8.43 1.01
N ASP A 122 16.37 -9.17 1.74
CA ASP A 122 17.79 -9.42 1.44
C ASP A 122 18.61 -8.16 1.07
N VAL A 123 18.23 -7.00 1.63
CA VAL A 123 18.93 -5.71 1.42
C VAL A 123 20.40 -5.77 1.83
N ALA A 124 20.75 -6.69 2.74
CA ALA A 124 22.13 -6.93 3.15
C ALA A 124 23.00 -7.48 1.99
N ALA A 125 22.43 -8.22 1.04
CA ALA A 125 23.14 -8.78 -0.10
C ALA A 125 23.46 -7.77 -1.21
N LEU A 126 22.81 -6.59 -1.20
CA LEU A 126 23.09 -5.51 -2.15
C LEU A 126 24.51 -4.97 -1.95
N ARG A 127 25.21 -4.67 -3.05
CA ARG A 127 26.66 -4.46 -3.09
C ARG A 127 27.06 -3.02 -2.78
N ASP A 128 26.28 -2.06 -3.25
CA ASP A 128 26.59 -0.64 -3.18
C ASP A 128 25.32 0.21 -3.04
N GLN A 129 25.47 1.54 -3.00
CA GLN A 129 24.35 2.45 -2.83
C GLN A 129 23.41 2.46 -4.03
N ASP A 130 23.92 2.28 -5.25
CA ASP A 130 23.11 2.30 -6.46
C ASP A 130 22.15 1.10 -6.45
N GLU A 131 22.63 -0.09 -6.07
CA GLU A 131 21.76 -1.27 -5.92
C GLU A 131 20.70 -1.09 -4.82
N VAL A 132 21.02 -0.40 -3.72
CA VAL A 132 20.05 -0.09 -2.66
C VAL A 132 18.98 0.89 -3.15
N LEU A 133 19.38 1.91 -3.91
CA LEU A 133 18.46 2.87 -4.53
C LEU A 133 17.60 2.21 -5.62
N GLU A 134 18.16 1.31 -6.43
CA GLU A 134 17.40 0.52 -7.40
C GLU A 134 16.38 -0.40 -6.74
N PHE A 135 16.76 -1.05 -5.63
CA PHE A 135 15.84 -1.82 -4.81
C PHE A 135 14.68 -0.96 -4.28
N ALA A 136 14.99 0.21 -3.70
CA ALA A 136 13.96 1.14 -3.22
C ALA A 136 13.07 1.63 -4.37
N LYS A 137 13.64 1.97 -5.54
CA LYS A 137 12.88 2.36 -6.73
C LYS A 137 11.90 1.26 -7.17
N ASN A 138 12.31 -0.01 -7.13
CA ASN A 138 11.45 -1.12 -7.50
C ASN A 138 10.33 -1.32 -6.48
N LEU A 139 10.65 -1.22 -5.18
CA LEU A 139 9.67 -1.26 -4.10
C LEU A 139 8.59 -0.19 -4.30
N GLU A 140 8.97 1.06 -4.59
CA GLU A 140 8.01 2.15 -4.87
C GLU A 140 7.13 1.87 -6.08
N ASN A 141 7.71 1.32 -7.15
CA ASN A 141 6.92 0.95 -8.33
C ASN A 141 5.90 -0.14 -8.01
N ASP A 142 6.28 -1.15 -7.22
CA ASP A 142 5.37 -2.21 -6.78
C ASP A 142 4.25 -1.64 -5.90
N SER A 143 4.57 -0.73 -4.98
CA SER A 143 3.58 -0.04 -4.14
C SER A 143 2.58 0.77 -4.97
N ILE A 144 3.09 1.60 -5.89
CA ILE A 144 2.26 2.38 -6.82
C ILE A 144 1.35 1.48 -7.64
N ALA A 145 1.86 0.37 -8.17
CA ALA A 145 1.06 -0.58 -8.95
C ALA A 145 -0.06 -1.21 -8.12
N ALA A 146 0.25 -1.61 -6.88
CA ALA A 146 -0.71 -2.17 -5.94
C ALA A 146 -1.82 -1.16 -5.59
N TYR A 147 -1.46 0.09 -5.32
CA TYR A 147 -2.45 1.13 -5.01
C TYR A 147 -3.33 1.51 -6.19
N ILE A 148 -2.78 1.59 -7.40
CA ILE A 148 -3.57 1.79 -8.63
C ILE A 148 -4.60 0.66 -8.82
N ASP A 149 -4.21 -0.58 -8.54
CA ASP A 149 -5.10 -1.75 -8.63
C ASP A 149 -6.17 -1.77 -7.51
N ALA A 150 -5.81 -1.34 -6.30
CA ALA A 150 -6.71 -1.29 -5.14
C ALA A 150 -7.78 -0.21 -5.26
N LEU A 151 -7.41 0.99 -5.73
CA LEU A 151 -8.25 2.18 -5.73
C LEU A 151 -9.66 2.00 -6.37
N PRO A 152 -9.83 1.39 -7.55
CA PRO A 152 -11.16 1.19 -8.13
C PRO A 152 -11.99 0.10 -7.43
N LYS A 153 -11.38 -0.72 -6.57
CA LYS A 153 -12.04 -1.86 -5.89
C LYS A 153 -12.63 -1.47 -4.53
N LEU A 154 -12.18 -0.37 -3.95
CA LEU A 154 -12.65 0.13 -2.66
C LEU A 154 -14.07 0.70 -2.78
N SER A 155 -14.94 0.31 -1.84
CA SER A 155 -16.37 0.65 -1.94
C SER A 155 -16.70 2.10 -1.57
N SER A 156 -15.99 2.71 -0.63
CA SER A 156 -16.27 4.07 -0.15
C SER A 156 -15.39 5.15 -0.79
N SER A 157 -15.90 6.38 -0.88
CA SER A 157 -15.12 7.54 -1.34
C SER A 157 -13.95 7.84 -0.42
N ASP A 158 -14.14 7.65 0.87
CA ASP A 158 -13.17 8.05 1.88
C ASP A 158 -11.97 7.11 1.84
N LEU A 159 -12.21 5.80 1.72
CA LEU A 159 -11.14 4.81 1.49
C LEU A 159 -10.39 5.10 0.19
N ARG A 160 -11.09 5.41 -0.90
CA ARG A 160 -10.45 5.81 -2.15
C ARG A 160 -9.62 7.08 -2.00
N GLY A 161 -10.06 8.04 -1.18
CA GLY A 161 -9.34 9.27 -0.86
C GLY A 161 -8.04 8.97 -0.11
N THR A 162 -8.09 8.15 0.95
CA THR A 162 -6.90 7.71 1.70
C THR A 162 -5.91 6.97 0.81
N THR A 163 -6.38 5.97 0.05
CA THR A 163 -5.56 5.20 -0.90
C THR A 163 -4.97 6.09 -2.00
N ALA A 164 -5.70 7.09 -2.49
CA ALA A 164 -5.18 8.04 -3.47
C ALA A 164 -4.07 8.93 -2.88
N ALA A 165 -4.20 9.37 -1.63
CA ALA A 165 -3.20 10.18 -0.95
C ALA A 165 -1.89 9.40 -0.75
N ILE A 166 -1.97 8.15 -0.31
CA ILE A 166 -0.80 7.27 -0.18
C ILE A 166 -0.15 7.06 -1.55
N LEU A 167 -0.92 6.65 -2.57
CA LEU A 167 -0.43 6.50 -3.95
C LEU A 167 0.33 7.73 -4.47
N THR A 168 -0.16 8.94 -4.17
CA THR A 168 0.52 10.17 -4.60
C THR A 168 1.83 10.39 -3.86
N ASN A 169 1.94 10.00 -2.60
CA ASN A 169 3.18 10.11 -1.85
C ASN A 169 4.22 9.07 -2.29
N GLU A 170 3.82 7.82 -2.59
CA GLU A 170 4.73 6.83 -3.20
C GLU A 170 5.32 7.34 -4.53
N ALA A 171 4.52 8.06 -5.32
CA ALA A 171 5.00 8.68 -6.55
C ALA A 171 6.03 9.81 -6.30
N GLU A 172 5.92 10.53 -5.18
CA GLU A 172 6.92 11.51 -4.74
C GLU A 172 8.21 10.82 -4.29
N HIS A 173 8.11 9.72 -3.54
CA HIS A 173 9.25 8.87 -3.16
C HIS A 173 10.01 8.41 -4.40
N LEU A 174 9.29 7.83 -5.37
CA LEU A 174 9.85 7.40 -6.65
C LEU A 174 10.59 8.54 -7.37
N SER A 175 10.01 9.74 -7.42
CA SER A 175 10.63 10.90 -8.07
C SER A 175 11.98 11.27 -7.45
N VAL A 176 12.10 11.22 -6.12
CA VAL A 176 13.34 11.50 -5.40
C VAL A 176 14.38 10.41 -5.64
N LEU A 177 13.97 9.14 -5.64
CA LEU A 177 14.86 8.01 -5.89
C LEU A 177 15.43 8.04 -7.32
N LEU A 178 14.60 8.41 -8.31
CA LEU A 178 15.05 8.61 -9.69
C LEU A 178 16.15 9.68 -9.76
N GLY A 179 15.95 10.84 -9.10
CA GLY A 179 16.96 11.89 -9.04
C GLY A 179 18.26 11.44 -8.34
N ALA A 180 18.15 10.64 -7.27
CA ALA A 180 19.31 10.07 -6.58
C ALA A 180 20.11 9.09 -7.47
N LEU A 181 19.43 8.37 -8.37
CA LEU A 181 20.03 7.50 -9.38
C LEU A 181 20.54 8.25 -10.63
N GLY A 182 20.36 9.57 -10.70
CA GLY A 182 20.69 10.36 -11.89
C GLY A 182 19.76 10.13 -13.08
N GLU A 183 18.58 9.55 -12.84
CA GLU A 183 17.51 9.39 -13.83
C GLU A 183 16.62 10.66 -13.87
N PRO A 184 15.83 10.88 -14.94
CA PRO A 184 14.86 11.98 -14.95
C PRO A 184 13.79 11.81 -13.86
N ASP A 185 13.67 12.78 -12.94
CA ASP A 185 12.78 12.75 -11.77
C ASP A 185 11.30 12.51 -12.14
N VAL A 186 10.83 13.10 -13.24
CA VAL A 186 9.45 12.97 -13.74
C VAL A 186 9.48 12.48 -15.18
N PRO A 187 9.74 11.17 -15.42
CA PRO A 187 10.10 10.68 -16.74
C PRO A 187 8.90 10.53 -17.68
N ARG A 188 7.66 10.51 -17.15
CA ARG A 188 6.42 10.26 -17.90
C ARG A 188 5.24 11.00 -17.27
N ALA A 189 4.23 11.30 -18.09
CA ALA A 189 2.99 11.93 -17.64
C ALA A 189 2.06 11.00 -16.84
N PHE A 190 2.21 9.68 -17.01
CA PHE A 190 1.39 8.68 -16.33
C PHE A 190 2.27 7.82 -15.42
N VAL A 191 1.99 7.89 -14.12
CA VAL A 191 2.60 7.03 -13.10
C VAL A 191 1.83 5.70 -13.11
N THR A 192 2.55 4.59 -13.28
CA THR A 192 1.92 3.27 -13.55
C THR A 192 2.46 2.14 -12.67
N GLY A 193 3.50 2.40 -11.87
CA GLY A 193 4.17 1.36 -11.08
C GLY A 193 4.92 0.33 -11.92
N LYS A 194 5.24 0.65 -13.18
CA LYS A 194 6.06 -0.19 -14.05
C LYS A 194 7.39 0.48 -14.33
N ALA A 195 8.48 -0.26 -14.11
CA ALA A 195 9.81 0.13 -14.58
C ALA A 195 9.81 0.37 -16.11
N ARG A 196 10.71 1.23 -16.57
CA ARG A 196 10.82 1.60 -17.99
C ARG A 196 11.24 0.36 -18.80
N GLY A 197 10.41 -0.09 -19.74
CA GLY A 197 10.72 -1.21 -20.64
C GLY A 197 10.08 -2.56 -20.28
N ALA A 198 9.22 -2.61 -19.26
CA ALA A 198 8.35 -3.75 -18.94
C ALA A 198 6.95 -3.63 -19.57
#